data_AF-A0A8T5ARE9-F1
#
_entry.id   AF-A0A8T5ARE9-F1
#
_cell.length_a   1.000
_cell.length_b   1.000
_cell.length_c   1.000
_cell.angle_alpha   90.00
_cell.angle_beta   90.00
_cell.angle_gamma   90.00
#
_symmetry.space_group_name_H-M   'P 1'
#
loop_
_entity.id
_entity.type
_entity.pdbx_description
1 polymer ?
#
loop_
_entity_poly.entity_id
_entity_poly.type
_entity_poly.pdbx_seq_one_letter_code
_entity_poly.pdbx_strand_id
1 'polypeptide(L)'
;MKPSKRLEQDSIRDDVAIINAEGMHYRDLNFLIKSNSNSVRRIDIYNVDGQRYIGTGLKSNIELHLYGTPGNDLAAFMDGPTIYVHGDAQDGVGNTMNNGKVVVYGRAGDIVGYSMRGGKIFIRDDAGYRVGIHMKEYGNQKPILVIGGTVQDFLGEYMAGGILVVLGLTLKDRETCKAKFVGTGMHGGIIYFRGQLSHTGKEVKVTEIEKDDVAVLRPIIEEFCNHFNLDVDTIPLKEFKKLIPHSTRPYGKLYAY
;
A
#
# COMPACT_ATOMS: atom_id res chain seq x y z
N MET A 1 21.59 -28.97 -35.08
CA MET A 1 20.85 -27.87 -34.42
C MET A 1 20.87 -28.15 -32.93
N LYS A 2 21.64 -27.40 -32.14
CA LYS A 2 21.76 -27.64 -30.69
C LYS A 2 20.41 -27.36 -30.02
N PRO A 3 19.95 -28.20 -29.09
CA PRO A 3 18.76 -27.88 -28.30
C PRO A 3 19.04 -26.61 -27.49
N SER A 4 18.19 -25.59 -27.65
CA SER A 4 18.29 -24.37 -26.84
C SER A 4 18.01 -24.73 -25.38
N LYS A 5 18.81 -24.15 -24.49
CA LYS A 5 18.74 -24.31 -23.04
C LYS A 5 17.31 -24.05 -22.56
N ARG A 6 16.57 -25.12 -22.25
CA ARG A 6 15.48 -25.06 -21.27
C ARG A 6 16.16 -24.77 -19.95
N LEU A 7 16.14 -23.50 -19.54
CA LEU A 7 16.64 -23.04 -18.25
C LEU A 7 16.00 -23.91 -17.16
N GLU A 8 16.77 -24.21 -16.12
CA GLU A 8 16.30 -24.75 -14.84
C GLU A 8 15.33 -23.75 -14.20
N GLN A 9 14.13 -23.62 -14.77
CA GLN A 9 13.25 -22.47 -14.54
C GLN A 9 12.46 -22.55 -13.24
N ASP A 10 12.36 -23.74 -12.66
CA ASP A 10 11.72 -23.99 -11.37
C ASP A 10 12.65 -24.87 -10.55
N SER A 11 13.25 -24.30 -9.51
CA SER A 11 13.87 -25.10 -8.46
C SER A 11 13.13 -24.84 -7.16
N ILE A 12 12.60 -25.91 -6.58
CA ILE A 12 12.05 -25.88 -5.22
C ILE A 12 13.16 -26.38 -4.31
N ARG A 13 13.58 -25.55 -3.36
CA ARG A 13 14.52 -25.91 -2.30
C ARG A 13 13.98 -25.37 -0.98
N ASP A 14 13.96 -26.21 0.05
CA ASP A 14 13.54 -25.83 1.39
C ASP A 14 12.19 -25.08 1.46
N ASP A 15 11.21 -25.56 0.67
CA ASP A 15 9.86 -24.98 0.59
C ASP A 15 9.82 -23.55 0.01
N VAL A 16 10.82 -23.22 -0.82
CA VAL A 16 10.94 -21.98 -1.58
C VAL A 16 11.03 -22.29 -3.06
N ALA A 17 10.14 -21.71 -3.87
CA ALA A 17 10.24 -21.73 -5.32
C ALA A 17 11.00 -20.50 -5.84
N ILE A 18 11.82 -20.67 -6.88
CA ILE A 18 12.52 -19.57 -7.55
C ILE A 18 12.03 -19.46 -8.98
N ILE A 19 11.64 -18.25 -9.41
CA ILE A 19 11.18 -17.92 -10.76
C ILE A 19 12.04 -16.79 -11.32
N ASN A 20 12.49 -16.91 -12.56
CA ASN A 20 13.09 -15.79 -13.31
C ASN A 20 12.06 -15.21 -14.29
N ALA A 21 11.63 -13.97 -14.07
CA ALA A 21 10.61 -13.28 -14.87
C ALA A 21 11.16 -12.61 -16.15
N GLU A 22 12.47 -12.67 -16.42
CA GLU A 22 13.09 -12.04 -17.58
C GLU A 22 12.43 -12.49 -18.90
N GLY A 23 11.91 -11.53 -19.66
CA GLY A 23 11.21 -11.78 -20.92
C GLY A 23 9.86 -12.52 -20.79
N MET A 24 9.39 -12.81 -19.57
CA MET A 24 8.10 -13.47 -19.36
C MET A 24 6.94 -12.50 -19.56
N HIS A 25 5.92 -12.95 -20.28
CA HIS A 25 4.65 -12.25 -20.34
C HIS A 25 3.92 -12.38 -18.99
N TYR A 26 3.23 -11.32 -18.56
CA TYR A 26 2.63 -11.27 -17.22
C TYR A 26 1.68 -12.44 -16.93
N ARG A 27 0.96 -12.94 -17.95
CA ARG A 27 0.03 -14.07 -17.79
C ARG A 27 0.76 -15.35 -17.39
N ASP A 28 1.92 -15.60 -17.98
CA ASP A 28 2.70 -16.81 -17.73
C ASP A 28 3.30 -16.75 -16.32
N LEU A 29 3.84 -15.60 -15.93
CA LEU A 29 4.33 -15.38 -14.57
C LEU A 29 3.21 -15.59 -13.53
N ASN A 30 2.04 -14.97 -13.73
CA ASN A 30 0.91 -15.12 -12.81
C ASN A 30 0.41 -16.57 -12.72
N PHE A 31 0.43 -17.30 -13.84
CA PHE A 31 0.09 -18.71 -13.86
C PHE A 31 1.07 -19.56 -13.05
N LEU A 32 2.38 -19.31 -13.17
CA LEU A 32 3.41 -20.00 -12.39
C LEU A 32 3.26 -19.72 -10.89
N ILE A 33 3.05 -18.46 -10.51
CA ILE A 33 2.83 -18.05 -9.11
C ILE A 33 1.64 -18.81 -8.54
N LYS A 34 0.49 -18.78 -9.23
CA LYS A 34 -0.74 -19.44 -8.77
C LYS A 34 -0.62 -20.96 -8.70
N SER A 35 0.11 -21.58 -9.63
CA SER A 35 0.34 -23.02 -9.64
C SER A 35 1.19 -23.49 -8.45
N ASN A 36 2.13 -22.65 -8.00
CA ASN A 36 3.01 -22.97 -6.88
C ASN A 36 2.44 -22.50 -5.52
N SER A 37 1.44 -21.61 -5.51
CA SER A 37 1.07 -20.85 -4.32
C SER A 37 0.49 -21.65 -3.14
N ASN A 38 0.18 -22.92 -3.31
CA ASN A 38 -0.29 -23.80 -2.23
C ASN A 38 0.73 -24.89 -1.87
N SER A 39 1.84 -24.96 -2.60
CA SER A 39 2.82 -26.04 -2.52
C SER A 39 4.13 -25.60 -1.88
N VAL A 40 4.32 -24.28 -1.71
CA VAL A 40 5.52 -23.70 -1.10
C VAL A 40 5.13 -22.59 -0.13
N ARG A 41 5.91 -22.39 0.92
CA ARG A 41 5.78 -21.25 1.82
C ARG A 41 6.12 -19.93 1.15
N ARG A 42 7.09 -19.93 0.22
CA ARG A 42 7.64 -18.71 -0.38
C ARG A 42 7.99 -18.87 -1.86
N ILE A 43 7.85 -17.78 -2.62
CA ILE A 43 8.31 -17.70 -4.01
C ILE A 43 9.21 -16.47 -4.19
N ASP A 44 10.43 -16.68 -4.66
CA ASP A 44 11.36 -15.62 -5.05
C ASP A 44 11.30 -15.40 -6.56
N ILE A 45 11.00 -14.18 -6.98
CA ILE A 45 10.76 -13.81 -8.37
C ILE A 45 11.76 -12.75 -8.76
N TYR A 46 12.72 -13.12 -9.61
CA TYR A 46 13.80 -12.26 -10.06
C TYR A 46 13.50 -11.61 -11.41
N ASN A 47 14.13 -10.47 -11.69
CA ASN A 47 14.04 -9.74 -12.95
C ASN A 47 12.61 -9.35 -13.32
N VAL A 48 11.84 -8.89 -12.32
CA VAL A 48 10.51 -8.33 -12.55
C VAL A 48 10.66 -6.96 -13.21
N ASP A 49 10.03 -6.77 -14.37
CA ASP A 49 10.12 -5.56 -15.18
C ASP A 49 8.77 -5.25 -15.85
N GLY A 50 7.82 -4.79 -15.03
CA GLY A 50 6.51 -4.34 -15.51
C GLY A 50 5.47 -5.45 -15.72
N GLN A 51 5.72 -6.70 -15.31
CA GLN A 51 4.68 -7.72 -15.31
C GLN A 51 3.54 -7.32 -14.36
N ARG A 52 2.33 -7.23 -14.92
CA ARG A 52 1.13 -6.75 -14.24
C ARG A 52 0.45 -7.84 -13.41
N TYR A 53 -0.43 -7.43 -12.50
CA TYR A 53 -1.35 -8.30 -11.78
C TYR A 53 -0.71 -9.33 -10.84
N ILE A 54 0.58 -9.20 -10.52
CA ILE A 54 1.27 -10.13 -9.62
C ILE A 54 0.52 -10.21 -8.28
N GLY A 55 0.19 -11.43 -7.83
CA GLY A 55 -0.57 -11.66 -6.61
C GLY A 55 -2.08 -11.39 -6.71
N THR A 56 -2.60 -11.11 -7.91
CA THR A 56 -4.02 -10.77 -8.08
C THR A 56 -4.94 -11.94 -7.72
N GLY A 57 -5.92 -11.69 -6.85
CA GLY A 57 -6.90 -12.69 -6.40
C GLY A 57 -6.29 -13.87 -5.63
N LEU A 58 -5.02 -13.75 -5.21
CA LEU A 58 -4.31 -14.79 -4.49
C LEU A 58 -4.77 -14.83 -3.03
N LYS A 59 -5.02 -16.04 -2.53
CA LYS A 59 -5.62 -16.27 -1.20
C LYS A 59 -4.81 -17.17 -0.28
N SER A 60 -3.77 -17.81 -0.80
CA SER A 60 -2.95 -18.72 -0.02
C SER A 60 -2.07 -17.96 0.97
N ASN A 61 -1.74 -18.59 2.09
CA ASN A 61 -0.83 -18.02 3.07
C ASN A 61 0.62 -18.25 2.62
N ILE A 62 1.13 -17.37 1.76
CA ILE A 62 2.49 -17.45 1.22
C ILE A 62 3.20 -16.10 1.22
N GLU A 63 4.53 -16.16 1.10
CA GLU A 63 5.38 -15.01 0.87
C GLU A 63 5.79 -14.91 -0.62
N LEU A 64 5.62 -13.74 -1.22
CA LEU A 64 6.19 -13.43 -2.54
C LEU A 64 7.29 -12.38 -2.37
N HIS A 65 8.50 -12.66 -2.84
CA HIS A 65 9.60 -11.71 -2.88
C HIS A 65 9.88 -11.34 -4.33
N LEU A 66 9.59 -10.09 -4.69
CA LEU A 66 9.75 -9.57 -6.04
C LEU A 66 11.04 -8.74 -6.10
N TYR A 67 12.00 -9.16 -6.92
CA TYR A 67 13.24 -8.42 -7.18
C TYR A 67 13.13 -7.73 -8.53
N GLY A 68 12.91 -6.42 -8.49
CA GLY A 68 12.60 -5.58 -9.64
C GLY A 68 11.34 -4.75 -9.43
N THR A 69 10.71 -4.32 -10.53
CA THR A 69 9.55 -3.42 -10.52
C THR A 69 8.32 -4.12 -11.07
N PRO A 70 7.35 -4.57 -10.23
CA PRO A 70 6.07 -5.06 -10.71
C PRO A 70 5.30 -3.97 -11.47
N GLY A 71 4.56 -4.40 -12.49
CA GLY A 71 3.65 -3.54 -13.23
C GLY A 71 2.36 -3.26 -12.47
N ASN A 72 1.42 -2.59 -13.15
CA ASN A 72 0.14 -2.17 -12.57
C ASN A 72 -0.64 -3.31 -11.90
N ASP A 73 -1.44 -2.91 -10.91
CA ASP A 73 -2.38 -3.76 -10.15
C ASP A 73 -1.69 -4.93 -9.40
N LEU A 74 -0.51 -4.66 -8.84
CA LEU A 74 0.11 -5.55 -7.84
C LEU A 74 -0.87 -5.81 -6.69
N ALA A 75 -1.05 -7.06 -6.29
CA ALA A 75 -1.91 -7.47 -5.18
C ALA A 75 -3.40 -7.07 -5.32
N ALA A 76 -3.89 -6.87 -6.55
CA ALA A 76 -5.30 -6.55 -6.74
C ALA A 76 -6.21 -7.70 -6.28
N PHE A 77 -7.29 -7.41 -5.56
CA PHE A 77 -8.20 -8.43 -4.99
C PHE A 77 -7.52 -9.49 -4.10
N MET A 78 -6.29 -9.23 -3.63
CA MET A 78 -5.55 -10.15 -2.78
C MET A 78 -6.23 -10.32 -1.41
N ASP A 79 -6.18 -11.54 -0.87
CA ASP A 79 -6.89 -11.92 0.35
C ASP A 79 -6.09 -12.96 1.15
N GLY A 80 -4.91 -12.57 1.65
CA GLY A 80 -4.11 -13.44 2.53
C GLY A 80 -2.59 -13.29 2.42
N PRO A 81 -1.98 -13.39 1.21
CA PRO A 81 -0.52 -13.43 1.06
C PRO A 81 0.22 -12.21 1.63
N THR A 82 1.52 -12.37 1.84
CA THR A 82 2.46 -11.26 2.07
C THR A 82 3.36 -11.08 0.85
N ILE A 83 3.45 -9.87 0.31
CA ILE A 83 4.31 -9.53 -0.82
C ILE A 83 5.36 -8.50 -0.40
N TYR A 84 6.62 -8.78 -0.70
CA TYR A 84 7.76 -7.88 -0.54
C TYR A 84 8.28 -7.48 -1.92
N VAL A 85 8.35 -6.18 -2.21
CA VAL A 85 8.90 -5.63 -3.45
C VAL A 85 10.24 -4.98 -3.16
N HIS A 86 11.32 -5.63 -3.57
CA HIS A 86 12.70 -5.15 -3.44
C HIS A 86 13.01 -4.15 -4.57
N GLY A 87 12.24 -3.07 -4.64
CA GLY A 87 12.26 -2.08 -5.72
C GLY A 87 11.07 -1.13 -5.64
N ASP A 88 10.78 -0.47 -6.76
CA ASP A 88 9.60 0.38 -6.93
C ASP A 88 8.38 -0.45 -7.35
N ALA A 89 7.18 0.10 -7.24
CA ALA A 89 5.96 -0.47 -7.81
C ALA A 89 5.23 0.56 -8.69
N GLN A 90 4.58 0.10 -9.76
CA GLN A 90 3.74 0.97 -10.59
C GLN A 90 2.35 1.24 -9.94
N ASP A 91 1.36 1.61 -10.74
CA ASP A 91 0.05 2.07 -10.25
C ASP A 91 -0.82 0.92 -9.71
N GLY A 92 -1.74 1.24 -8.80
CA GLY A 92 -2.81 0.32 -8.40
C GLY A 92 -2.39 -0.78 -7.42
N VAL A 93 -1.29 -0.58 -6.69
CA VAL A 93 -0.87 -1.51 -5.62
C VAL A 93 -2.01 -1.70 -4.63
N GLY A 94 -2.45 -2.93 -4.42
CA GLY A 94 -3.52 -3.29 -3.49
C GLY A 94 -4.93 -2.87 -3.92
N ASN A 95 -5.17 -2.69 -5.21
CA ASN A 95 -6.49 -2.38 -5.75
C ASN A 95 -7.53 -3.44 -5.31
N THR A 96 -8.53 -3.02 -4.54
CA THR A 96 -9.60 -3.86 -4.00
C THR A 96 -9.08 -5.01 -3.14
N MET A 97 -7.88 -4.86 -2.54
CA MET A 97 -7.30 -5.82 -1.60
C MET A 97 -8.19 -5.98 -0.36
N ASN A 98 -8.45 -7.22 0.04
CA ASN A 98 -9.33 -7.56 1.17
C ASN A 98 -8.53 -7.97 2.42
N ASN A 99 -7.38 -8.63 2.24
CA ASN A 99 -6.51 -9.04 3.34
C ASN A 99 -5.09 -9.34 2.83
N GLY A 100 -4.16 -9.52 3.76
CA GLY A 100 -2.75 -9.79 3.50
C GLY A 100 -1.88 -8.56 3.75
N LYS A 101 -0.66 -8.59 3.23
CA LYS A 101 0.30 -7.48 3.41
C LYS A 101 1.11 -7.22 2.14
N VAL A 102 1.35 -5.96 1.82
CA VAL A 102 2.30 -5.53 0.77
C VAL A 102 3.33 -4.58 1.37
N VAL A 103 4.61 -4.84 1.14
CA VAL A 103 5.73 -3.99 1.58
C VAL A 103 6.58 -3.65 0.36
N VAL A 104 6.67 -2.36 0.04
CA VAL A 104 7.44 -1.84 -1.09
C VAL A 104 8.64 -1.08 -0.56
N TYR A 105 9.85 -1.55 -0.88
CA TYR A 105 11.11 -0.97 -0.44
C TYR A 105 11.55 0.23 -1.30
N GLY A 106 10.71 0.72 -2.20
CA GLY A 106 10.93 1.93 -3.00
C GLY A 106 9.71 2.85 -2.96
N ARG A 107 9.43 3.50 -4.08
CA ARG A 107 8.21 4.31 -4.29
C ARG A 107 7.10 3.48 -4.94
N ALA A 108 5.88 3.99 -4.86
CA ALA A 108 4.73 3.45 -5.57
C ALA A 108 4.08 4.50 -6.48
N GLY A 109 3.43 4.03 -7.55
CA GLY A 109 2.70 4.88 -8.48
C GLY A 109 1.38 5.42 -7.91
N ASP A 110 0.45 5.71 -8.81
CA ASP A 110 -0.85 6.25 -8.48
C ASP A 110 -1.77 5.21 -7.85
N ILE A 111 -2.83 5.69 -7.20
CA ILE A 111 -3.99 4.91 -6.75
C ILE A 111 -3.66 3.69 -5.87
N VAL A 112 -2.56 3.76 -5.10
CA VAL A 112 -2.22 2.76 -4.07
C VAL A 112 -3.39 2.61 -3.10
N GLY A 113 -3.81 1.38 -2.82
CA GLY A 113 -4.94 1.07 -1.95
C GLY A 113 -6.31 1.42 -2.54
N TYR A 114 -6.44 1.58 -3.87
CA TYR A 114 -7.73 1.87 -4.52
C TYR A 114 -8.79 0.87 -4.08
N SER A 115 -9.88 1.34 -3.46
CA SER A 115 -11.00 0.49 -3.02
C SER A 115 -10.63 -0.66 -2.05
N MET A 116 -9.44 -0.58 -1.42
CA MET A 116 -8.98 -1.56 -0.43
C MET A 116 -9.96 -1.65 0.75
N ARG A 117 -10.21 -2.87 1.22
CA ARG A 117 -11.17 -3.19 2.30
C ARG A 117 -10.52 -3.72 3.57
N GLY A 118 -9.32 -4.27 3.46
CA GLY A 118 -8.57 -4.81 4.60
C GLY A 118 -7.14 -5.18 4.20
N GLY A 119 -6.38 -5.68 5.17
CA GLY A 119 -4.94 -5.90 5.02
C GLY A 119 -4.10 -4.66 5.29
N LYS A 120 -2.79 -4.74 4.99
CA LYS A 120 -1.83 -3.66 5.22
C LYS A 120 -0.95 -3.40 4.00
N ILE A 121 -0.67 -2.13 3.70
CA ILE A 121 0.29 -1.73 2.67
C ILE A 121 1.29 -0.74 3.27
N PHE A 122 2.58 -0.99 3.06
CA PHE A 122 3.68 -0.13 3.51
C PHE A 122 4.54 0.25 2.31
N ILE A 123 4.64 1.55 2.01
CA ILE A 123 5.51 2.10 0.97
C ILE A 123 6.62 2.87 1.66
N ARG A 124 7.90 2.52 1.43
CA ARG A 124 9.02 3.17 2.11
C ARG A 124 9.16 4.64 1.75
N ASP A 125 9.12 4.93 0.46
CA ASP A 125 9.40 6.26 -0.08
C ASP A 125 8.08 6.98 -0.42
N ASP A 126 8.04 7.70 -1.54
CA ASP A 126 6.87 8.47 -1.97
C ASP A 126 5.81 7.60 -2.67
N ALA A 127 4.58 8.10 -2.74
CA ALA A 127 3.50 7.56 -3.57
C ALA A 127 2.85 8.62 -4.47
N GLY A 128 2.16 8.17 -5.51
CA GLY A 128 1.57 9.03 -6.54
C GLY A 128 0.28 9.75 -6.12
N TYR A 129 -0.59 9.98 -7.11
CA TYR A 129 -1.89 10.61 -6.96
C TYR A 129 -2.94 9.66 -6.40
N ARG A 130 -3.97 10.20 -5.72
CA ARG A 130 -5.18 9.44 -5.33
C ARG A 130 -4.91 8.21 -4.45
N VAL A 131 -3.85 8.26 -3.65
CA VAL A 131 -3.53 7.22 -2.67
C VAL A 131 -4.70 7.06 -1.69
N GLY A 132 -5.18 5.83 -1.51
CA GLY A 132 -6.31 5.50 -0.64
C GLY A 132 -7.69 5.87 -1.20
N ILE A 133 -7.80 6.17 -2.51
CA ILE A 133 -9.10 6.50 -3.11
C ILE A 133 -10.11 5.38 -2.91
N HIS A 134 -11.32 5.70 -2.44
CA HIS A 134 -12.38 4.73 -2.12
C HIS A 134 -12.01 3.63 -1.10
N MET A 135 -10.91 3.78 -0.35
CA MET A 135 -10.56 2.86 0.73
C MET A 135 -11.69 2.81 1.77
N LYS A 136 -12.11 1.62 2.21
CA LYS A 136 -13.32 1.43 3.03
C LYS A 136 -13.12 0.38 4.11
N GLU A 137 -13.84 0.53 5.22
CA GLU A 137 -13.86 -0.45 6.31
C GLU A 137 -15.27 -1.05 6.44
N TYR A 138 -15.37 -2.31 6.84
CA TYR A 138 -16.65 -2.97 7.08
C TYR A 138 -16.53 -4.04 8.16
N GLY A 139 -17.32 -3.90 9.23
CA GLY A 139 -17.24 -4.79 10.38
C GLY A 139 -15.83 -4.78 10.98
N ASN A 140 -15.19 -5.94 11.01
CA ASN A 140 -13.83 -6.10 11.55
C ASN A 140 -12.72 -5.87 10.49
N GLN A 141 -13.07 -5.65 9.23
CA GLN A 141 -12.09 -5.39 8.17
C GLN A 141 -11.74 -3.90 8.15
N LYS A 142 -10.51 -3.60 8.58
CA LYS A 142 -9.97 -2.25 8.64
C LYS A 142 -8.65 -2.17 7.87
N PRO A 143 -8.60 -1.55 6.68
CA PRO A 143 -7.37 -1.44 5.91
C PRO A 143 -6.42 -0.43 6.55
N ILE A 144 -5.11 -0.71 6.46
CA ILE A 144 -4.05 0.18 6.91
C ILE A 144 -3.11 0.45 5.74
N LEU A 145 -2.88 1.72 5.42
CA LEU A 145 -1.97 2.16 4.36
C LEU A 145 -0.97 3.15 4.93
N VAL A 146 0.33 2.86 4.83
CA VAL A 146 1.41 3.70 5.34
C VAL A 146 2.33 4.10 4.19
N ILE A 147 2.53 5.41 4.02
CA ILE A 147 3.47 6.01 3.08
C ILE A 147 4.59 6.67 3.90
N GLY A 148 5.83 6.25 3.67
CA GLY A 148 6.97 6.77 4.43
C GLY A 148 7.40 8.15 3.97
N GLY A 149 7.43 8.39 2.67
CA GLY A 149 7.66 9.71 2.09
C GLY A 149 6.39 10.56 2.05
N THR A 150 6.16 11.18 0.90
CA THR A 150 5.04 12.07 0.61
C THR A 150 4.11 11.46 -0.44
N VAL A 151 3.03 12.19 -0.73
CA VAL A 151 2.01 11.81 -1.72
C VAL A 151 1.72 12.99 -2.63
N GLN A 152 1.07 12.73 -3.76
CA GLN A 152 0.54 13.78 -4.63
C GLN A 152 -0.94 14.10 -4.30
N ASP A 153 -1.63 14.81 -5.19
CA ASP A 153 -2.98 15.31 -4.97
C ASP A 153 -4.00 14.18 -4.72
N PHE A 154 -5.11 14.54 -4.06
CA PHE A 154 -6.27 13.68 -3.80
C PHE A 154 -6.00 12.48 -2.88
N LEU A 155 -5.07 12.62 -1.94
CA LEU A 155 -4.88 11.66 -0.84
C LEU A 155 -6.22 11.40 -0.12
N GLY A 156 -6.64 10.14 -0.02
CA GLY A 156 -7.85 9.72 0.69
C GLY A 156 -9.15 10.22 0.05
N GLU A 157 -9.17 10.50 -1.25
CA GLU A 157 -10.38 10.91 -1.95
C GLU A 157 -11.48 9.84 -1.83
N TYR A 158 -12.70 10.25 -1.45
CA TYR A 158 -13.82 9.34 -1.19
C TYR A 158 -13.51 8.20 -0.20
N MET A 159 -12.55 8.39 0.71
CA MET A 159 -12.24 7.41 1.74
C MET A 159 -13.42 7.25 2.71
N ALA A 160 -13.75 5.99 2.97
CA ALA A 160 -14.94 5.52 3.66
C ALA A 160 -14.63 4.81 4.98
N GLY A 161 -13.36 4.61 5.31
CA GLY A 161 -12.92 3.80 6.42
C GLY A 161 -11.43 3.44 6.34
N GLY A 162 -10.89 2.91 7.42
CA GLY A 162 -9.49 2.50 7.53
C GLY A 162 -8.58 3.58 8.10
N ILE A 163 -7.28 3.27 8.08
CA ILE A 163 -6.22 4.14 8.58
C ILE A 163 -5.24 4.41 7.45
N LEU A 164 -5.02 5.68 7.13
CA LEU A 164 -3.98 6.10 6.20
C LEU A 164 -2.95 6.92 6.98
N VAL A 165 -1.68 6.57 6.86
CA VAL A 165 -0.58 7.28 7.53
C VAL A 165 0.41 7.80 6.49
N VAL A 166 0.76 9.08 6.55
CA VAL A 166 1.86 9.67 5.76
C VAL A 166 2.92 10.20 6.72
N LEU A 167 4.12 9.64 6.65
CA LEU A 167 5.22 9.99 7.55
C LEU A 167 6.01 11.20 7.03
N GLY A 168 6.03 11.50 5.73
CA GLY A 168 6.75 12.68 5.23
C GLY A 168 8.26 12.62 5.47
N LEU A 169 8.87 11.43 5.50
CA LEU A 169 10.32 11.22 5.72
C LEU A 169 11.21 11.79 4.60
N THR A 170 10.64 12.02 3.42
CA THR A 170 11.32 12.62 2.26
C THR A 170 11.17 14.15 2.21
N LEU A 171 10.38 14.75 3.10
CA LEU A 171 10.28 16.22 3.22
C LEU A 171 11.57 16.78 3.82
N LYS A 172 12.02 17.92 3.29
CA LYS A 172 13.07 18.70 3.93
C LYS A 172 12.53 19.46 5.14
N ASP A 173 13.43 19.93 6.00
CA ASP A 173 13.07 20.74 7.16
C ASP A 173 12.14 21.90 6.76
N ARG A 174 10.97 21.95 7.40
CA ARG A 174 9.91 22.96 7.18
C ARG A 174 9.27 22.94 5.79
N GLU A 175 9.53 21.93 4.98
CA GLU A 175 8.86 21.76 3.69
C GLU A 175 7.39 21.38 3.89
N THR A 176 6.50 22.06 3.17
CA THR A 176 5.08 21.72 3.11
C THR A 176 4.86 20.67 2.03
N CYS A 177 4.11 19.62 2.35
CA CYS A 177 3.67 18.65 1.36
C CYS A 177 2.75 19.33 0.34
N LYS A 178 3.12 19.22 -0.94
CA LYS A 178 2.46 19.91 -2.07
C LYS A 178 1.13 19.30 -2.47
N ALA A 179 0.77 18.15 -1.90
CA ALA A 179 -0.52 17.51 -2.13
C ALA A 179 -1.67 18.48 -1.86
N LYS A 180 -2.60 18.53 -2.82
CA LYS A 180 -3.84 19.29 -2.73
C LYS A 180 -5.04 18.36 -2.66
N PHE A 181 -6.14 18.89 -2.13
CA PHE A 181 -7.44 18.22 -2.10
C PHE A 181 -7.41 16.97 -1.22
N VAL A 182 -6.56 16.98 -0.19
CA VAL A 182 -6.42 15.87 0.75
C VAL A 182 -7.74 15.66 1.48
N GLY A 183 -8.29 14.45 1.38
CA GLY A 183 -9.55 14.06 2.01
C GLY A 183 -10.81 14.58 1.31
N THR A 184 -10.73 15.03 0.05
CA THR A 184 -11.93 15.42 -0.70
C THR A 184 -12.94 14.27 -0.77
N GLY A 185 -14.16 14.55 -0.31
CA GLY A 185 -15.24 13.56 -0.26
C GLY A 185 -15.05 12.42 0.75
N MET A 186 -14.08 12.53 1.65
CA MET A 186 -13.88 11.59 2.75
C MET A 186 -15.13 11.58 3.66
N HIS A 187 -15.64 10.38 3.94
CA HIS A 187 -16.84 10.15 4.74
C HIS A 187 -16.63 9.17 5.90
N GLY A 188 -15.46 8.52 5.97
CA GLY A 188 -15.08 7.64 7.08
C GLY A 188 -13.57 7.41 7.15
N GLY A 189 -13.12 6.79 8.25
CA GLY A 189 -11.71 6.50 8.51
C GLY A 189 -10.92 7.69 9.07
N ILE A 190 -9.59 7.53 9.15
CA ILE A 190 -8.66 8.53 9.69
C ILE A 190 -7.43 8.62 8.79
N ILE A 191 -7.00 9.84 8.47
CA ILE A 191 -5.69 10.10 7.86
C ILE A 191 -4.80 10.74 8.92
N TYR A 192 -3.68 10.11 9.25
CA TYR A 192 -2.62 10.70 10.07
C TYR A 192 -1.52 11.24 9.16
N PHE A 193 -1.14 12.49 9.37
CA PHE A 193 -0.15 13.17 8.55
C PHE A 193 0.91 13.83 9.43
N ARG A 194 2.18 13.47 9.24
CA ARG A 194 3.31 14.14 9.89
C ARG A 194 3.82 15.28 9.02
N GLY A 195 3.91 16.48 9.58
CA GLY A 195 4.32 17.70 8.88
C GLY A 195 3.15 18.58 8.47
N GLN A 196 3.36 19.46 7.48
CA GLN A 196 2.38 20.44 7.02
C GLN A 196 1.78 20.07 5.66
N LEU A 197 0.47 20.23 5.52
CA LEU A 197 -0.26 20.08 4.26
C LEU A 197 -0.53 21.42 3.62
N SER A 198 -0.40 21.50 2.28
CA SER A 198 -0.70 22.73 1.54
C SER A 198 -2.20 22.99 1.40
N HIS A 199 -3.02 21.95 1.22
CA HIS A 199 -4.45 22.10 0.98
C HIS A 199 -5.24 20.82 1.32
N THR A 200 -6.34 20.98 2.04
CA THR A 200 -7.29 19.91 2.38
C THR A 200 -8.62 20.09 1.66
N GLY A 201 -9.37 19.00 1.50
CA GLY A 201 -10.77 19.04 1.10
C GLY A 201 -11.66 19.73 2.15
N LYS A 202 -12.84 20.18 1.75
CA LYS A 202 -13.79 20.86 2.65
C LYS A 202 -14.50 19.88 3.59
N GLU A 203 -14.43 18.58 3.29
CA GLU A 203 -15.11 17.52 4.01
C GLU A 203 -14.29 16.97 5.18
N VAL A 204 -13.05 17.41 5.36
CA VAL A 204 -12.18 16.98 6.47
C VAL A 204 -11.83 18.11 7.42
N LYS A 205 -11.82 17.81 8.72
CA LYS A 205 -11.25 18.67 9.74
C LYS A 205 -9.87 18.16 10.14
N VAL A 206 -8.92 19.08 10.30
CA VAL A 206 -7.59 18.81 10.84
C VAL A 206 -7.61 19.06 12.34
N THR A 207 -7.13 18.10 13.14
CA THR A 207 -7.06 18.19 14.61
C THR A 207 -5.75 17.62 15.13
N GLU A 208 -5.41 17.94 16.38
CA GLU A 208 -4.30 17.29 17.09
C GLU A 208 -4.60 15.80 17.32
N ILE A 209 -3.55 15.00 17.41
CA ILE A 209 -3.69 13.62 17.89
C ILE A 209 -3.91 13.59 19.41
N GLU A 210 -4.67 12.61 19.87
CA GLU A 210 -4.99 12.34 21.27
C GLU A 210 -4.32 11.04 21.73
N LYS A 211 -4.51 10.67 23.01
CA LYS A 211 -3.90 9.46 23.59
C LYS A 211 -4.32 8.18 22.87
N ASP A 212 -5.59 8.08 22.47
CA ASP A 212 -6.10 6.90 21.75
C ASP A 212 -5.51 6.81 20.34
N ASP A 213 -5.29 7.95 19.68
CA ASP A 213 -4.61 8.01 18.39
C ASP A 213 -3.15 7.53 18.51
N VAL A 214 -2.45 7.90 19.60
CA VAL A 214 -1.09 7.42 19.89
C VAL A 214 -1.05 5.90 20.06
N ALA A 215 -2.03 5.32 20.77
CA ALA A 215 -2.13 3.87 20.95
C ALA A 215 -2.36 3.13 19.63
N VAL A 216 -3.05 3.76 18.66
CA VAL A 216 -3.25 3.22 17.32
C VAL A 216 -2.03 3.40 16.43
N LEU A 217 -1.41 4.59 16.44
CA LEU A 217 -0.30 4.94 15.56
C LEU A 217 0.99 4.20 15.90
N ARG A 218 1.32 4.08 17.20
CA ARG A 218 2.59 3.48 17.66
C ARG A 218 2.87 2.11 17.03
N PRO A 219 2.00 1.10 17.13
CA PRO A 219 2.27 -0.22 16.53
C PRO A 219 2.35 -0.18 15.00
N ILE A 220 1.66 0.75 14.34
CA ILE A 220 1.73 0.92 12.88
C ILE A 220 3.10 1.45 12.46
N ILE A 221 3.62 2.44 13.20
CA ILE A 221 4.94 3.01 12.92
C ILE A 221 6.05 2.03 13.31
N GLU A 222 5.90 1.27 14.39
CA GLU A 222 6.84 0.20 14.75
C GLU A 222 6.90 -0.87 13.65
N GLU A 223 5.77 -1.32 13.10
CA GLU A 223 5.77 -2.26 11.97
C GLU A 223 6.42 -1.67 10.71
N PHE A 224 6.15 -0.40 10.40
CA PHE A 224 6.82 0.32 9.31
C PHE A 224 8.34 0.36 9.52
N CYS A 225 8.80 0.75 10.71
CA CYS A 225 10.22 0.84 11.04
C CYS A 225 10.92 -0.52 10.97
N ASN A 226 10.26 -1.58 11.45
CA ASN A 226 10.77 -2.96 11.36
C ASN A 226 10.94 -3.42 9.91
N HIS A 227 10.05 -3.01 9.00
CA HIS A 227 10.17 -3.35 7.58
C HIS A 227 11.35 -2.66 6.89
N PHE A 228 11.70 -1.45 7.31
CA PHE A 228 12.69 -0.61 6.61
C PHE A 228 13.97 -0.36 7.41
N ASN A 229 14.17 -1.07 8.53
CA ASN A 229 15.29 -0.92 9.45
C ASN A 229 15.52 0.54 9.90
N LEU A 230 14.42 1.20 10.29
CA LEU A 230 14.44 2.56 10.82
C LEU A 230 14.30 2.54 12.33
N ASP A 231 14.80 3.58 12.98
CA ASP A 231 14.58 3.80 14.41
C ASP A 231 13.25 4.54 14.63
N VAL A 232 12.34 3.92 15.39
CA VAL A 232 11.03 4.47 15.70
C VAL A 232 11.11 5.81 16.43
N ASP A 233 12.16 6.05 17.21
CA ASP A 233 12.34 7.29 17.97
C ASP A 233 12.68 8.49 17.07
N THR A 234 13.09 8.23 15.81
CA THR A 234 13.25 9.27 14.78
C THR A 234 11.92 9.74 14.19
N ILE A 235 10.80 9.12 14.57
CA ILE A 235 9.45 9.43 14.10
C ILE A 235 8.59 9.91 15.28
N PRO A 236 8.73 11.19 15.69
CA PRO A 236 8.02 11.71 16.85
C PRO A 236 6.51 11.81 16.61
N LEU A 237 5.73 11.01 17.35
CA LEU A 237 4.27 10.96 17.23
C LEU A 237 3.58 12.32 17.41
N LYS A 238 4.13 13.21 18.25
CA LYS A 238 3.60 14.56 18.49
C LYS A 238 3.56 15.47 17.26
N GLU A 239 4.27 15.10 16.18
CA GLU A 239 4.30 15.88 14.93
C GLU A 239 3.18 15.49 13.96
N PHE A 240 2.40 14.47 14.31
CA PHE A 240 1.23 14.07 13.53
C PHE A 240 0.03 14.97 13.83
N LYS A 241 -0.71 15.28 12.77
CA LYS A 241 -2.10 15.72 12.84
C LYS A 241 -2.99 14.57 12.40
N LYS A 242 -4.24 14.58 12.84
CA LYS A 242 -5.29 13.69 12.32
C LYS A 242 -6.30 14.47 11.49
N LEU A 243 -6.64 13.94 10.33
CA LEU A 243 -7.72 14.39 9.49
C LEU A 243 -8.85 13.36 9.56
N ILE A 244 -10.04 13.86 9.85
CA ILE A 244 -11.25 13.06 10.00
C ILE A 244 -12.42 13.77 9.30
N PRO A 245 -13.47 13.04 8.87
CA PRO A 245 -14.64 13.65 8.25
C PRO A 245 -15.27 14.72 9.15
N HIS A 246 -15.65 15.85 8.56
CA HIS A 246 -16.39 16.92 9.23
C HIS A 246 -17.75 16.47 9.74
N SER A 247 -18.38 15.52 9.03
CA SER A 247 -19.72 15.01 9.29
C SER A 247 -19.78 13.53 8.91
N THR A 248 -20.61 12.76 9.60
CA THR A 248 -20.97 11.39 9.19
C THR A 248 -21.93 11.38 7.98
N ARG A 249 -22.46 12.57 7.59
CA ARG A 249 -23.30 12.80 6.42
C ARG A 249 -22.83 14.03 5.63
N PRO A 250 -21.63 13.99 5.02
CA PRO A 250 -21.06 15.15 4.33
C PRO A 250 -21.95 15.64 3.17
N TYR A 251 -22.74 14.74 2.58
CA TYR A 251 -23.64 15.02 1.45
C TYR A 251 -25.14 15.08 1.83
N GLY A 252 -25.48 15.06 3.13
CA GLY A 252 -26.88 14.98 3.56
C GLY A 252 -27.76 16.13 3.06
N LYS A 253 -27.17 17.30 2.80
CA LYS A 253 -27.87 18.49 2.28
C LYS A 253 -27.87 18.62 0.75
N LEU A 254 -27.12 17.76 0.05
CA LEU A 254 -27.03 17.79 -1.42
C LEU A 254 -28.12 16.94 -2.09
N TYR A 255 -28.60 15.90 -1.40
CA TYR A 255 -29.52 14.91 -1.99
C TYR A 255 -30.83 14.71 -1.20
N ALA A 256 -31.00 15.39 -0.06
CA ALA A 256 -32.27 15.41 0.67
C ALA A 256 -32.70 16.87 0.85
N TYR A 257 -33.80 17.22 0.15
CA TYR A 257 -34.54 18.47 0.31
C TYR A 257 -35.51 18.36 1.47
#